data_AF-A0A0D8ZLT5-F1
#
_entry.id   AF-A0A0D8ZLT5-F1
#
_cell.length_a   1.000
_cell.length_b   1.000
_cell.length_c   1.000
_cell.angle_alpha   90.00
_cell.angle_beta   90.00
_cell.angle_gamma   90.00
#
_symmetry.space_group_name_H-M   'P 1'
#
loop_
_entity.id
_entity.type
_entity.pdbx_description
1 polymer ?
#
loop_
_entity_poly.entity_id
_entity_poly.type
_entity_poly.pdbx_seq_one_letter_code
_entity_poly.pdbx_strand_id
1 'polypeptide(L)'
;MAAVTDLTWQQLADKLPAGAITVASGAVTINAGLINGSNIDALTDSGVVKFFSLLFTAANKAQADANVDQVDGERLTAFSPATIGANANGYITLTRPFVCRSELATATNIIGTNA
;
A
#
# COMPACT_ATOMS: atom_id res chain seq x y z
N MET A 1 -15.79 17.77 -9.92
CA MET A 1 -16.46 16.81 -9.01
C MET A 1 -15.85 17.03 -7.63
N ALA A 2 -16.19 16.28 -6.59
CA ALA A 2 -15.43 16.41 -5.33
C ALA A 2 -14.07 15.73 -5.51
N ALA A 3 -12.98 16.44 -5.23
CA ALA A 3 -11.63 15.88 -5.30
C ALA A 3 -11.49 14.67 -4.37
N VAL A 4 -10.82 13.62 -4.83
CA VAL A 4 -10.50 12.47 -3.97
C VAL A 4 -9.27 12.82 -3.14
N THR A 5 -9.49 13.00 -1.85
CA THR A 5 -8.44 13.44 -0.91
C THR A 5 -7.67 12.29 -0.27
N ASP A 6 -8.28 11.10 -0.26
CA ASP A 6 -7.75 9.92 0.41
C ASP A 6 -8.19 8.62 -0.26
N LEU A 7 -7.43 7.56 -0.01
CA LEU A 7 -7.79 6.19 -0.37
C LEU A 7 -8.43 5.54 0.85
N THR A 8 -9.67 5.08 0.73
CA THR A 8 -10.39 4.44 1.83
C THR A 8 -9.91 3.00 2.08
N TRP A 9 -10.07 2.53 3.31
CA TRP A 9 -9.80 1.13 3.67
C TRP A 9 -10.65 0.13 2.87
N GLN A 10 -11.89 0.50 2.53
CA GLN A 10 -12.76 -0.33 1.70
C GLN A 10 -12.22 -0.47 0.29
N GLN A 11 -11.82 0.63 -0.35
CA GLN A 11 -11.23 0.60 -1.69
C GLN A 11 -9.96 -0.27 -1.75
N LEU A 12 -9.14 -0.25 -0.70
CA LEU A 12 -7.99 -1.15 -0.58
C LEU A 12 -8.42 -2.61 -0.37
N ALA A 13 -9.39 -2.85 0.52
CA ALA A 13 -9.89 -4.19 0.81
C ALA A 13 -10.47 -4.88 -0.44
N ASP A 14 -11.14 -4.12 -1.31
CA ASP A 14 -11.70 -4.61 -2.58
C ASP A 14 -10.64 -5.09 -3.58
N LYS A 15 -9.36 -4.74 -3.36
CA LYS A 15 -8.22 -5.20 -4.18
C LYS A 15 -7.45 -6.36 -3.57
N LEU A 16 -7.90 -6.87 -2.43
CA LEU A 16 -7.29 -7.97 -1.69
C LEU A 16 -8.27 -9.15 -1.60
N PRO A 17 -7.80 -10.35 -1.22
CA PRO A 17 -8.69 -11.47 -0.93
C PRO A 17 -9.71 -11.12 0.15
N ALA A 18 -10.91 -11.69 0.05
CA ALA A 18 -11.98 -11.45 1.03
C ALA A 18 -11.50 -11.76 2.46
N GLY A 19 -11.74 -10.83 3.39
CA GLY A 19 -11.30 -10.94 4.78
C GLY A 19 -9.83 -10.61 5.03
N ALA A 20 -9.06 -10.22 4.01
CA ALA A 20 -7.68 -9.77 4.18
C ALA A 20 -7.57 -8.49 5.02
N ILE A 21 -8.58 -7.61 4.94
CA ILE A 21 -8.74 -6.44 5.79
C ILE A 21 -10.10 -6.55 6.48
N THR A 22 -10.11 -6.36 7.79
CA THR A 22 -11.34 -6.26 8.58
C THR A 22 -11.25 -5.04 9.50
N VAL A 23 -12.36 -4.34 9.66
CA VAL A 23 -12.48 -3.22 10.60
C VAL A 23 -13.40 -3.66 11.72
N ALA A 24 -12.88 -3.74 12.93
CA ALA A 24 -13.64 -4.14 14.10
C ALA A 24 -13.15 -3.36 15.32
N SER A 25 -14.08 -2.89 16.15
CA SER A 25 -13.77 -2.25 17.44
C SER A 25 -12.78 -1.08 17.34
N GLY A 26 -12.87 -0.28 16.27
CA GLY A 26 -11.98 0.88 16.05
C GLY A 26 -10.57 0.51 15.58
N ALA A 27 -10.31 -0.75 15.24
CA ALA A 27 -9.03 -1.23 14.73
C ALA A 27 -9.17 -1.81 13.31
N VAL A 28 -8.10 -1.66 12.53
CA VAL A 28 -7.92 -2.36 11.26
C VAL A 28 -7.06 -3.59 11.52
N THR A 29 -7.60 -4.78 11.24
CA THR A 29 -6.86 -6.04 11.28
C THR A 29 -6.54 -6.49 9.87
N ILE A 30 -5.25 -6.72 9.60
CA ILE A 30 -4.75 -7.17 8.29
C ILE A 30 -4.26 -8.62 8.42
N ASN A 31 -4.84 -9.52 7.62
CA ASN A 31 -4.41 -10.90 7.56
C ASN A 31 -3.31 -11.07 6.50
N ALA A 32 -2.05 -11.06 6.96
CA ALA A 32 -0.89 -11.20 6.09
C ALA A 32 -0.83 -12.55 5.35
N GLY A 33 -1.40 -13.62 5.91
CA GLY A 33 -1.46 -14.93 5.25
C GLY A 33 -2.38 -14.93 4.03
N LEU A 34 -3.56 -14.30 4.15
CA LEU A 34 -4.46 -14.10 3.02
C LEU A 34 -3.80 -13.24 1.93
N ILE A 35 -3.12 -12.15 2.30
CA ILE A 35 -2.42 -11.30 1.33
C ILE A 35 -1.29 -12.06 0.64
N ASN A 36 -0.50 -12.84 1.37
CA ASN A 36 0.59 -13.63 0.81
C ASN A 36 0.11 -14.85 0.00
N GLY A 37 -1.17 -15.22 0.10
CA GLY A 37 -1.75 -16.41 -0.53
C GLY A 37 -1.25 -17.72 0.08
N SER A 38 -0.72 -17.69 1.29
CA SER A 38 -0.16 -18.85 2.00
C SER A 38 -0.20 -18.63 3.50
N ASN A 39 -0.28 -19.72 4.26
CA ASN A 39 -0.10 -19.66 5.72
C ASN A 39 1.28 -19.10 6.06
N ILE A 40 1.35 -18.32 7.14
CA ILE A 40 2.60 -17.77 7.67
C ILE A 40 2.96 -18.61 8.89
N ASP A 41 3.83 -19.60 8.68
CA ASP A 41 4.27 -20.52 9.74
C ASP A 41 5.47 -19.97 10.53
N ALA A 42 6.12 -18.92 10.01
CA ALA A 42 7.25 -18.23 10.66
C ALA A 42 7.34 -16.76 10.24
N LEU A 43 7.86 -15.92 11.15
CA LEU A 43 8.13 -14.50 10.90
C LEU A 43 9.46 -14.33 10.18
N THR A 44 9.44 -14.50 8.85
CA THR A 44 10.63 -14.39 7.99
C THR A 44 10.68 -13.04 7.28
N ASP A 45 11.89 -12.53 7.04
CA ASP A 45 12.10 -11.30 6.28
C ASP A 45 11.47 -11.37 4.89
N SER A 46 11.59 -12.51 4.21
CA SER A 46 10.98 -12.74 2.90
C SER A 46 9.45 -12.66 2.95
N GLY A 47 8.83 -13.17 4.03
CA GLY A 47 7.39 -13.07 4.25
C GLY A 47 6.92 -11.63 4.44
N VAL A 48 7.69 -10.83 5.19
CA VAL A 48 7.43 -9.39 5.41
C VAL A 48 7.57 -8.60 4.11
N VAL A 49 8.66 -8.81 3.35
CA VAL A 49 8.89 -8.13 2.07
C VAL A 49 7.79 -8.47 1.06
N LYS A 50 7.38 -9.74 0.98
CA LYS A 50 6.27 -10.17 0.12
C LYS A 50 4.96 -9.50 0.51
N PHE A 51 4.65 -9.46 1.80
CA PHE A 51 3.45 -8.81 2.33
C PHE A 51 3.38 -7.34 1.93
N PHE A 52 4.45 -6.56 2.16
CA PHE A 52 4.49 -5.15 1.78
C PHE A 52 4.40 -4.94 0.27
N SER A 53 5.08 -5.77 -0.53
CA SER A 53 5.03 -5.68 -2.00
C SER A 53 3.60 -5.90 -2.53
N LEU A 54 2.89 -6.89 -2.00
CA LEU A 54 1.52 -7.19 -2.40
C LEU A 54 0.53 -6.13 -1.91
N LEU A 55 0.64 -5.69 -0.67
CA LEU A 55 -0.19 -4.62 -0.11
C LEU A 55 -0.05 -3.32 -0.92
N PHE A 56 1.17 -2.93 -1.26
CA PHE A 56 1.42 -1.72 -2.05
C PHE A 56 0.88 -1.87 -3.48
N THR A 57 0.93 -3.08 -4.05
CA THR A 57 0.34 -3.35 -5.38
C THR A 57 -1.18 -3.21 -5.35
N ALA A 58 -1.83 -3.70 -4.29
CA ALA A 58 -3.25 -3.53 -4.09
C ALA A 58 -3.63 -2.04 -3.92
N ALA A 59 -2.85 -1.28 -3.15
CA ALA A 59 -3.05 0.16 -2.96
C ALA A 59 -2.91 0.95 -4.28
N ASN A 60 -1.91 0.63 -5.10
CA ASN A 60 -1.74 1.24 -6.42
C ASN A 60 -2.94 0.97 -7.34
N LYS A 61 -3.47 -0.26 -7.35
CA LYS A 61 -4.68 -0.61 -8.12
C LYS A 61 -5.93 0.11 -7.59
N ALA A 62 -6.09 0.14 -6.26
CA ALA A 62 -7.22 0.83 -5.63
C ALA A 62 -7.20 2.33 -5.94
N GLN A 63 -6.02 2.93 -5.92
CA GLN A 63 -5.83 4.33 -6.31
C GLN A 63 -6.12 4.55 -7.80
N ALA A 64 -5.65 3.67 -8.67
CA ALA A 64 -5.93 3.77 -10.11
C ALA A 64 -7.44 3.77 -10.36
N ASP A 65 -8.18 2.87 -9.70
CA ASP A 65 -9.63 2.79 -9.80
C ASP A 65 -10.34 4.02 -9.21
N ALA A 66 -9.89 4.52 -8.06
CA ALA A 66 -10.42 5.74 -7.46
C ALA A 66 -10.21 6.99 -8.35
N ASN A 67 -9.17 6.96 -9.19
CA ASN A 67 -8.80 8.05 -10.08
C ASN A 67 -9.48 8.01 -11.47
N VAL A 68 -10.17 6.91 -11.84
CA VAL A 68 -10.72 6.70 -13.20
C VAL A 68 -11.58 7.88 -13.67
N ASP A 69 -12.46 8.36 -12.81
CA ASP A 69 -13.41 9.43 -13.14
C ASP A 69 -12.99 10.81 -12.64
N GLN A 70 -11.75 10.95 -12.16
CA GLN A 70 -11.24 12.22 -11.63
C GLN A 70 -10.52 13.03 -12.71
N VAL A 71 -10.75 14.33 -12.70
CA VAL A 71 -10.03 15.27 -13.56
C VAL A 71 -8.58 15.42 -13.11
N ASP A 72 -7.71 15.85 -14.02
CA ASP A 72 -6.32 16.11 -13.69
C ASP A 72 -6.22 17.21 -12.61
N GLY A 73 -5.46 16.94 -11.55
CA GLY A 73 -5.39 17.79 -10.34
C GLY A 73 -6.30 17.35 -9.19
N GLU A 74 -7.33 16.55 -9.45
CA GLU A 74 -8.23 15.94 -8.43
C GLU A 74 -7.86 14.48 -8.11
N ARG A 75 -6.84 13.94 -8.79
CA ARG A 75 -6.35 12.56 -8.64
C ARG A 75 -5.40 12.38 -7.47
N LEU A 76 -5.51 11.23 -6.82
CA LEU A 76 -4.53 10.73 -5.86
C LEU A 76 -3.21 10.38 -6.54
N THR A 77 -2.08 10.64 -5.88
CA THR A 77 -0.72 10.35 -6.40
C THR A 77 0.18 9.64 -5.38
N ALA A 78 -0.37 9.11 -4.29
CA ALA A 78 0.39 8.57 -3.17
C ALA A 78 1.09 7.24 -3.48
N PHE A 79 0.47 6.38 -4.29
CA PHE A 79 0.98 5.04 -4.63
C PHE A 79 1.42 4.97 -6.10
N SER A 80 2.71 5.11 -6.35
CA SER A 80 3.28 4.95 -7.70
C SER A 80 3.54 3.48 -8.06
N PRO A 81 3.45 3.10 -9.34
CA PRO A 81 3.85 1.75 -9.77
C PRO A 81 5.31 1.43 -9.41
N ALA A 82 5.58 0.14 -9.20
CA ALA A 82 6.95 -0.31 -8.94
C ALA A 82 7.79 -0.31 -10.22
N THR A 83 9.04 0.11 -10.09
CA THR A 83 10.07 -0.17 -11.10
C THR A 83 10.72 -1.50 -10.77
N ILE A 84 10.70 -2.42 -11.74
CA ILE A 84 11.31 -3.76 -11.61
C ILE A 84 12.71 -3.70 -12.23
N GLY A 85 13.73 -3.93 -11.42
CA GLY A 85 15.12 -4.07 -11.85
C GLY A 85 15.40 -5.45 -12.47
N ALA A 86 16.59 -5.60 -13.05
CA ALA A 86 17.01 -6.87 -13.63
C ALA A 86 17.05 -8.01 -12.58
N ASN A 87 16.85 -9.23 -13.05
CA ASN A 87 17.07 -10.42 -12.23
C ASN A 87 18.57 -10.61 -11.99
N ALA A 88 18.95 -10.75 -10.73
CA ALA A 88 20.29 -11.13 -10.31
C ALA A 88 20.20 -12.15 -9.17
N ASN A 89 20.89 -13.28 -9.30
CA ASN A 89 20.98 -14.32 -8.28
C ASN A 89 19.61 -14.88 -7.81
N GLY A 90 18.60 -14.92 -8.69
CA GLY A 90 17.26 -15.39 -8.35
C GLY A 90 16.39 -14.36 -7.62
N TYR A 91 16.88 -13.12 -7.48
CA TYR A 91 16.13 -12.00 -6.92
C TYR A 91 15.89 -10.92 -7.98
N ILE A 92 14.81 -10.17 -7.81
CA ILE A 92 14.56 -8.93 -8.54
C ILE A 92 14.57 -7.77 -7.55
N THR A 93 15.12 -6.63 -7.96
CA THR A 93 15.01 -5.40 -7.18
C THR A 93 13.70 -4.71 -7.53
N LEU A 94 12.87 -4.44 -6.54
CA LEU A 94 11.62 -3.69 -6.69
C LEU A 94 11.78 -2.33 -6.02
N THR A 95 11.73 -1.24 -6.79
CA THR A 95 11.79 0.13 -6.28
C THR A 95 10.41 0.77 -6.35
N ARG A 96 9.91 1.30 -5.23
CA ARG A 96 8.59 1.94 -5.12
C ARG A 96 8.68 3.26 -4.37
N PRO A 97 8.60 4.42 -5.04
CA PRO A 97 8.48 5.70 -4.34
C PRO A 97 7.07 5.85 -3.77
N PHE A 98 6.96 6.29 -2.52
CA PHE A 98 5.69 6.70 -1.91
C PHE A 98 5.81 8.14 -1.44
N VAL A 99 4.76 8.93 -1.69
CA VAL A 99 4.66 10.30 -1.21
C VAL A 99 3.51 10.34 -0.21
N CYS A 100 3.83 10.52 1.06
CA CYS A 100 2.85 10.71 2.11
C CYS A 100 2.90 12.15 2.62
N ARG A 101 1.74 12.72 2.93
CA ARG A 101 1.63 13.95 3.72
C ARG A 101 1.20 13.54 5.13
N SER A 102 2.00 13.84 6.13
CA SER A 102 1.61 13.71 7.53
C SER A 102 1.16 15.07 8.03
N GLU A 103 0.14 15.11 8.88
CA GLU A 103 -0.17 16.34 9.61
C GLU A 103 1.01 16.71 10.49
N LEU A 104 1.41 17.98 10.45
CA LEU A 104 2.56 18.48 11.23
C LEU A 104 2.36 18.27 12.73
N ALA A 105 1.11 18.31 13.21
CA ALA A 105 0.76 18.11 14.61
C ALA A 105 0.98 16.67 15.11
N THR A 106 1.04 15.68 14.21
CA THR A 106 1.19 14.25 14.55
C THR A 106 2.50 13.64 14.04
N ALA A 107 3.33 14.43 13.36
CA ALA A 107 4.63 14.03 12.83
C ALA A 107 5.71 13.93 13.92
N THR A 108 5.53 13.03 14.89
CA THR A 108 6.54 12.71 15.91
C THR A 108 7.53 11.62 15.48
N ASN A 109 7.26 10.94 14.36
CA ASN A 109 7.98 9.73 13.91
C ASN A 109 8.75 9.89 12.59
N ILE A 110 8.90 11.12 12.05
CA ILE A 110 9.77 11.33 10.87
C ILE A 110 11.23 11.40 11.35
N ILE A 111 11.91 10.25 11.41
CA ILE A 111 13.37 10.20 11.54
C ILE A 111 13.96 10.38 10.14
N GLY A 112 14.30 11.62 9.81
CA GLY A 112 14.96 12.00 8.56
C GLY A 112 15.09 13.51 8.48
N THR A 113 16.32 14.01 8.38
CA THR A 113 16.61 15.44 8.24
C THR A 113 16.06 15.90 6.89
N ASN A 114 15.18 16.91 6.89
CA ASN A 114 14.91 17.68 5.68
C ASN A 114 16.26 18.28 5.23
N ALA A 115 16.74 17.85 4.07
CA ALA A 115 17.75 18.59 3.31
C ALA A 115 17.04 19.67 2.49
#